data_AF-A0A962KSR0-F1
#
_entry.id   AF-A0A962KSR0-F1
#
_cell.length_a   1.000
_cell.length_b   1.000
_cell.length_c   1.000
_cell.angle_alpha   90.00
_cell.angle_beta   90.00
_cell.angle_gamma   90.00
#
_symmetry.space_group_name_H-M   'P 1'
#
loop_
_entity.id
_entity.type
_entity.pdbx_description
1 polymer ?
#
loop_
_entity_poly.entity_id
_entity_poly.type
_entity_poly.pdbx_seq_one_letter_code
_entity_poly.pdbx_strand_id
1 'polypeptide(L)'
;MMKRICLGFLALFAFSAFTLQTVHAAEKPASSEDGKVTDPVAEAKNDALNKKYASVMANLDTKEVQHFAVVVVNYNLISTVKAVQDDIQGAVDGCAKNNKQMAETVNSRFGKWKDAVKGPMAEAQANVNNMVLAQSYLSQSEFSNLFGLIEDVRSYNSSRFEKTPVTTPEACEFMLSKMDETQDHMIGMLKATLVSYPSAREKAQE
;
A
#
# COMPACT_ATOMS: atom_id res chain seq x y z
N MET A 1 13.95 25.22 61.27
CA MET A 1 14.38 23.92 61.83
C MET A 1 13.53 22.81 61.20
N MET A 2 14.06 22.08 60.23
CA MET A 2 13.99 20.61 60.13
C MET A 2 14.57 20.16 58.79
N LYS A 3 15.69 19.45 58.89
CA LYS A 3 16.40 18.71 57.84
C LYS A 3 15.66 17.40 57.53
N ARG A 4 15.55 17.05 56.24
CA ARG A 4 15.48 15.68 55.69
C ARG A 4 16.05 15.80 54.26
N ILE A 5 17.33 15.53 53.97
CA ILE A 5 18.04 14.24 53.86
C ILE A 5 17.16 13.11 53.32
N CYS A 6 17.20 12.93 51.99
CA CYS A 6 17.13 11.62 51.34
C CYS A 6 18.19 11.60 50.23
N LEU A 7 19.37 11.07 50.58
CA LEU A 7 20.28 10.45 49.61
C LEU A 7 19.63 9.15 49.15
N GLY A 8 19.51 8.95 47.84
CA GLY A 8 19.00 7.72 47.26
C GLY A 8 19.65 7.44 45.90
N PHE A 9 20.86 6.87 45.97
CA PHE A 9 21.51 6.00 44.98
C PHE A 9 21.23 6.25 43.49
N LEU A 10 22.21 6.89 42.82
CA LEU A 10 22.50 6.67 41.42
C LEU A 10 22.86 5.19 41.21
N ALA A 11 22.01 4.43 40.53
CA ALA A 11 22.40 3.19 39.89
C ALA A 11 22.93 3.53 38.49
N LEU A 12 24.26 3.41 38.33
CA LEU A 12 24.92 3.33 37.03
C LEU A 12 24.38 2.10 36.28
N PHE A 13 23.57 2.32 35.25
CA PHE A 13 23.42 1.33 34.18
C PHE A 13 24.56 1.54 33.19
N ALA A 14 25.61 0.74 33.35
CA ALA A 14 26.59 0.49 32.29
C ALA A 14 25.87 -0.26 31.17
N PHE A 15 25.36 0.46 30.18
CA PHE A 15 24.93 -0.13 28.92
C PHE A 15 26.17 -0.53 28.15
N SER A 16 26.49 -1.81 28.21
CA SER A 16 27.42 -2.48 27.32
C SER A 16 26.99 -2.20 25.88
N ALA A 17 27.75 -1.35 25.20
CA ALA A 17 27.64 -1.15 23.76
C ALA A 17 28.07 -2.44 23.05
N PHE A 18 27.16 -3.38 22.92
CA PHE A 18 27.29 -4.48 21.99
C PHE A 18 26.90 -3.93 20.61
N THR A 19 27.89 -3.36 19.91
CA THR A 19 27.74 -2.95 18.51
C THR A 19 27.55 -4.21 17.67
N LEU A 20 26.30 -4.60 17.43
CA LEU A 20 25.94 -5.46 16.30
C LEU A 20 26.31 -4.68 15.03
N GLN A 21 27.49 -4.94 14.49
CA GLN A 21 27.80 -4.63 13.10
C GLN A 21 26.94 -5.55 12.24
N THR A 22 25.70 -5.15 11.99
CA THR A 22 24.97 -5.66 10.85
C THR A 22 25.73 -5.23 9.61
N VAL A 23 26.30 -6.21 8.91
CA VAL A 23 26.79 -6.03 7.54
C VAL A 23 25.55 -5.80 6.67
N HIS A 24 24.98 -4.60 6.75
CA HIS A 24 24.20 -4.07 5.64
C HIS A 24 25.25 -3.77 4.57
N ALA A 25 25.23 -4.55 3.49
CA ALA A 25 25.76 -4.07 2.23
C ALA A 25 25.07 -2.73 1.98
N ALA A 26 25.79 -1.64 2.25
CA ALA A 26 25.34 -0.31 1.92
C ALA A 26 25.28 -0.27 0.40
N GLU A 27 24.09 -0.53 -0.16
CA GLU A 27 23.76 -0.08 -1.49
C GLU A 27 24.04 1.42 -1.50
N LYS A 28 25.14 1.77 -2.17
CA LYS A 28 25.50 3.14 -2.47
C LYS A 28 24.25 3.76 -3.11
N PRO A 29 23.63 4.80 -2.50
CA PRO A 29 22.49 5.44 -3.15
C PRO A 29 22.98 5.89 -4.52
N ALA A 30 22.33 5.38 -5.56
CA ALA A 30 22.54 5.85 -6.91
C ALA A 30 22.21 7.34 -6.90
N SER A 31 23.26 8.16 -6.90
CA SER A 31 23.19 9.59 -7.13
C SER A 31 22.74 9.78 -8.58
N SER A 32 21.44 9.86 -8.82
CA SER A 32 20.88 10.29 -10.11
C SER A 32 20.66 11.80 -10.08
N GLU A 33 21.75 12.56 -10.26
CA GLU A 33 21.71 13.94 -10.78
C GLU A 33 21.72 13.99 -12.33
N ASP A 34 21.43 12.88 -12.99
CA ASP A 34 21.38 12.83 -14.46
C ASP A 34 19.94 12.95 -14.95
N GLY A 35 19.65 14.12 -15.55
CA GLY A 35 18.60 14.37 -16.53
C GLY A 35 17.22 13.79 -16.21
N LYS A 36 16.27 14.64 -15.79
CA LYS A 36 14.84 14.32 -15.74
C LYS A 36 14.39 13.86 -17.14
N VAL A 37 14.47 12.56 -17.43
CA VAL A 37 13.83 11.97 -18.60
C VAL A 37 12.34 12.05 -18.31
N THR A 38 11.72 13.13 -18.75
CA THR A 38 10.27 13.33 -18.66
C THR A 38 9.63 12.36 -19.64
N ASP A 39 8.90 11.39 -19.09
CA ASP A 39 8.04 10.51 -19.87
C ASP A 39 6.74 11.26 -20.17
N PRO A 40 6.51 11.70 -21.43
CA PRO A 40 5.37 12.55 -21.75
C PRO A 40 4.02 11.85 -21.58
N VAL A 41 3.99 10.50 -21.64
CA VAL A 41 2.76 9.73 -21.43
C VAL A 41 2.47 9.62 -19.93
N ALA A 42 3.49 9.40 -19.10
CA ALA A 42 3.35 9.47 -17.64
C ALA A 42 2.82 10.84 -17.21
N GLU A 43 3.40 11.91 -17.76
CA GLU A 43 3.02 13.28 -17.47
C GLU A 43 1.57 13.56 -17.87
N ALA A 44 1.16 13.23 -19.10
CA ALA A 44 -0.20 13.43 -19.57
C ALA A 44 -1.25 12.69 -18.73
N LYS A 45 -0.96 11.46 -18.28
CA LYS A 45 -1.86 10.68 -17.42
C LYS A 45 -1.97 11.28 -16.02
N ASN A 46 -0.84 11.66 -15.41
CA ASN A 46 -0.86 12.34 -14.11
C ASN A 46 -1.57 13.69 -14.18
N ASP A 47 -1.39 14.43 -15.27
CA ASP A 47 -2.09 15.70 -15.52
C ASP A 47 -3.60 15.53 -15.64
N ALA A 48 -4.06 14.48 -16.34
CA ALA A 48 -5.48 14.18 -16.44
C ALA A 48 -6.09 13.89 -15.06
N LEU A 49 -5.41 13.07 -14.25
CA LEU A 49 -5.83 12.76 -12.87
C LEU A 49 -5.83 14.02 -11.98
N ASN A 50 -4.77 14.83 -12.03
CA ASN A 50 -4.63 16.06 -11.24
C ASN A 50 -5.68 17.11 -11.62
N LYS A 51 -5.97 17.27 -12.93
CA LYS A 51 -7.06 18.14 -13.41
C LYS A 51 -8.41 17.66 -12.90
N LYS A 52 -8.66 16.34 -12.90
CA LYS A 52 -9.91 15.79 -12.34
C LYS A 52 -10.00 16.08 -10.84
N TYR A 53 -8.94 15.87 -10.06
CA TYR A 53 -8.93 16.23 -8.63
C TYR A 53 -9.21 17.71 -8.40
N ALA A 54 -8.49 18.60 -9.09
CA ALA A 54 -8.66 20.04 -8.95
C ALA A 54 -10.09 20.49 -9.30
N SER A 55 -10.65 19.95 -10.39
CA SER A 55 -12.02 20.26 -10.82
C SER A 55 -13.07 19.79 -9.80
N VAL A 56 -12.87 18.63 -9.17
CA VAL A 56 -13.77 18.15 -8.12
C VAL A 56 -13.67 19.06 -6.89
N MET A 57 -12.46 19.27 -6.38
CA MET A 57 -12.23 20.01 -5.13
C MET A 57 -12.66 21.48 -5.18
N ALA A 58 -12.67 22.12 -6.36
CA ALA A 58 -13.02 23.53 -6.49
C ALA A 58 -14.45 23.89 -6.03
N ASN A 59 -15.36 22.91 -5.99
CA ASN A 59 -16.77 23.12 -5.66
C ASN A 59 -17.19 22.49 -4.33
N LEU A 60 -16.25 21.92 -3.58
CA LEU A 60 -16.54 21.22 -2.33
C LEU A 60 -16.34 22.13 -1.12
N ASP A 61 -17.22 22.00 -0.13
CA ASP A 61 -16.97 22.56 1.19
C ASP A 61 -15.89 21.75 1.96
N THR A 62 -15.45 22.26 3.11
CA THR A 62 -14.38 21.61 3.89
C THR A 62 -14.71 20.17 4.32
N LYS A 63 -15.97 19.86 4.65
CA LYS A 63 -16.39 18.51 5.06
C LYS A 63 -16.43 17.59 3.84
N GLU A 64 -16.92 18.08 2.71
CA GLU A 64 -16.96 17.35 1.45
C GLU A 64 -15.55 17.05 0.93
N VAL A 65 -14.61 17.99 1.01
CA VAL A 65 -13.20 17.77 0.68
C VAL A 65 -12.60 16.65 1.53
N GLN A 66 -12.86 16.67 2.84
CA GLN A 66 -12.35 15.65 3.76
C GLN A 66 -12.93 14.27 3.46
N HIS A 67 -14.24 14.19 3.23
CA HIS A 67 -14.88 12.94 2.84
C HIS A 67 -14.33 12.43 1.50
N PHE A 68 -14.22 13.30 0.50
CA PHE A 68 -13.66 12.98 -0.81
C PHE A 68 -12.23 12.44 -0.71
N ALA A 69 -11.38 13.08 0.10
CA ALA A 69 -10.01 12.60 0.35
C ALA A 69 -10.00 11.18 0.93
N VAL A 70 -10.88 10.87 1.89
CA VAL A 70 -10.98 9.53 2.47
C VAL A 70 -11.41 8.49 1.43
N VAL A 71 -12.42 8.80 0.61
CA VAL A 71 -12.88 7.90 -0.47
C VAL A 71 -11.72 7.58 -1.42
N VAL A 72 -10.98 8.61 -1.85
CA VAL A 72 -9.86 8.48 -2.78
C VAL A 72 -8.70 7.69 -2.16
N VAL A 73 -8.32 7.97 -0.92
CA VAL A 73 -7.26 7.23 -0.23
C VAL A 73 -7.63 5.76 -0.08
N ASN A 74 -8.86 5.47 0.34
CA ASN A 74 -9.33 4.10 0.51
C ASN A 74 -9.35 3.34 -0.82
N TYR A 75 -9.80 3.97 -1.91
CA TYR A 75 -9.74 3.37 -3.24
C TYR A 75 -8.29 3.13 -3.70
N ASN A 76 -7.38 4.07 -3.44
CA ASN A 76 -5.95 3.90 -3.76
C ASN A 76 -5.34 2.70 -3.02
N LEU A 77 -5.69 2.47 -1.75
CA LEU A 77 -5.22 1.31 -1.01
C LEU A 77 -5.73 0.00 -1.62
N ILE A 78 -7.02 -0.06 -1.98
CA ILE A 78 -7.62 -1.20 -2.69
C ILE A 78 -6.90 -1.49 -4.01
N SER A 79 -6.70 -0.45 -4.83
CA SER A 79 -5.99 -0.52 -6.11
C SER A 79 -4.54 -0.99 -5.94
N THR A 80 -3.86 -0.58 -4.85
CA THR A 80 -2.52 -1.12 -4.50
C THR A 80 -2.55 -2.62 -4.23
N VAL A 81 -3.51 -3.10 -3.45
CA VAL A 81 -3.59 -4.52 -3.14
C VAL A 81 -3.87 -5.36 -4.40
N LYS A 82 -4.71 -4.86 -5.32
CA LYS A 82 -4.95 -5.52 -6.62
C LYS A 82 -3.65 -5.64 -7.43
N ALA A 83 -2.89 -4.55 -7.55
CA ALA A 83 -1.61 -4.58 -8.27
C ALA A 83 -0.62 -5.56 -7.65
N VAL A 84 -0.52 -5.63 -6.32
CA VAL A 84 0.34 -6.61 -5.62
C VAL A 84 -0.15 -8.05 -5.88
N GLN A 85 -1.47 -8.28 -5.87
CA GLN A 85 -2.02 -9.59 -6.19
C GLN A 85 -1.67 -10.03 -7.63
N ASP A 86 -1.73 -9.12 -8.60
CA ASP A 86 -1.35 -9.37 -9.99
C ASP A 86 0.16 -9.67 -10.12
N ASP A 87 1.01 -8.95 -9.39
CA ASP A 87 2.46 -9.18 -9.36
C ASP A 87 2.81 -10.54 -8.75
N ILE A 88 2.13 -10.94 -7.65
CA ILE A 88 2.32 -12.27 -7.06
C ILE A 88 1.83 -13.37 -8.01
N GLN A 89 0.68 -13.18 -8.68
CA GLN A 89 0.19 -14.13 -9.69
C GLN A 89 1.23 -14.30 -10.81
N GLY A 90 1.79 -13.21 -11.33
CA GLY A 90 2.84 -13.26 -12.35
C GLY A 90 4.09 -14.01 -11.88
N ALA A 91 4.50 -13.80 -10.62
CA ALA A 91 5.63 -14.51 -10.03
C ALA A 91 5.33 -16.01 -9.83
N VAL A 92 4.12 -16.36 -9.38
CA VAL A 92 3.66 -17.75 -9.24
C VAL A 92 3.62 -18.47 -10.58
N ASP A 93 3.11 -17.81 -11.63
CA ASP A 93 3.08 -18.35 -12.99
C ASP A 93 4.50 -18.56 -13.52
N GLY A 94 5.39 -17.60 -13.30
CA GLY A 94 6.83 -17.71 -13.61
C GLY A 94 7.46 -18.93 -12.93
N CYS A 95 7.22 -19.08 -11.63
CA CYS A 95 7.72 -20.20 -10.82
C CYS A 95 7.19 -21.55 -11.30
N ALA A 96 5.87 -21.68 -11.44
CA ALA A 96 5.23 -22.94 -11.85
C ALA A 96 5.57 -23.33 -13.30
N LYS A 97 5.81 -22.34 -14.18
CA LYS A 97 6.23 -22.59 -15.55
C LYS A 97 7.64 -23.16 -15.61
N ASN A 98 8.59 -22.62 -14.83
CA ASN A 98 10.01 -22.96 -14.91
C ASN A 98 10.45 -24.05 -13.93
N ASN A 99 9.73 -24.27 -12.82
CA ASN A 99 10.06 -25.25 -11.78
C ASN A 99 8.89 -26.21 -11.56
N LYS A 100 8.76 -27.21 -12.44
CA LYS A 100 7.60 -28.13 -12.44
C LYS A 100 7.41 -28.86 -11.12
N GLN A 101 8.50 -29.22 -10.44
CA GLN A 101 8.44 -29.86 -9.12
C GLN A 101 7.84 -28.96 -8.03
N MET A 102 7.87 -27.63 -8.19
CA MET A 102 7.32 -26.68 -7.22
C MET A 102 5.91 -26.19 -7.58
N ALA A 103 5.43 -26.50 -8.79
CA ALA A 103 4.21 -25.92 -9.35
C ALA A 103 2.99 -26.11 -8.44
N GLU A 104 2.81 -27.29 -7.86
CA GLU A 104 1.70 -27.56 -6.93
C GLU A 104 1.82 -26.70 -5.67
N THR A 105 3.00 -26.65 -5.05
CA THR A 105 3.26 -25.87 -3.84
C THR A 105 3.00 -24.38 -4.03
N VAL A 106 3.53 -23.77 -5.10
CA VAL A 106 3.36 -22.33 -5.35
C VAL A 106 1.90 -21.98 -5.67
N ASN A 107 1.22 -22.80 -6.48
CA ASN A 107 -0.19 -22.57 -6.81
C ASN A 107 -1.10 -22.76 -5.59
N SER A 108 -0.83 -23.79 -4.77
CA SER A 108 -1.59 -24.06 -3.54
C SER A 108 -1.43 -22.93 -2.53
N ARG A 109 -0.20 -22.46 -2.27
CA ARG A 109 0.03 -21.33 -1.37
C ARG A 109 -0.63 -20.06 -1.89
N PHE A 110 -0.53 -19.79 -3.19
CA PHE A 110 -1.18 -18.62 -3.79
C PHE A 110 -2.71 -18.69 -3.76
N GLY A 111 -3.29 -19.88 -3.95
CA GLY A 111 -4.73 -20.10 -3.75
C GLY A 111 -5.18 -19.68 -2.35
N LYS A 112 -4.50 -20.20 -1.32
CA LYS A 112 -4.75 -19.83 0.09
C LYS A 112 -4.57 -18.33 0.35
N TRP A 113 -3.55 -17.73 -0.28
CA TRP A 113 -3.29 -16.29 -0.19
C TRP A 113 -4.48 -15.48 -0.73
N LYS A 114 -4.95 -15.82 -1.94
CA LYS A 114 -6.11 -15.15 -2.56
C LYS A 114 -7.36 -15.31 -1.73
N ASP A 115 -7.62 -16.51 -1.23
CA ASP A 115 -8.81 -16.79 -0.42
C ASP A 115 -8.81 -15.97 0.87
N ALA A 116 -7.65 -15.81 1.52
CA ALA A 116 -7.51 -15.00 2.73
C ALA A 116 -7.73 -13.49 2.46
N VAL A 117 -7.29 -12.98 1.32
CA VAL A 117 -7.42 -11.56 0.95
C VAL A 117 -8.80 -11.23 0.38
N LYS A 118 -9.50 -12.21 -0.22
CA LYS A 118 -10.79 -12.03 -0.91
C LYS A 118 -11.87 -11.37 -0.04
N GLY A 119 -12.05 -11.85 1.19
CA GLY A 119 -13.04 -11.30 2.13
C GLY A 119 -12.76 -9.82 2.45
N PRO A 120 -11.58 -9.51 3.01
CA PRO A 120 -11.17 -8.12 3.27
C PRO A 120 -11.24 -7.20 2.05
N MET A 121 -10.93 -7.71 0.86
CA MET A 121 -11.03 -6.94 -0.39
C MET A 121 -12.48 -6.57 -0.71
N ALA A 122 -13.40 -7.53 -0.57
CA ALA A 122 -14.82 -7.29 -0.79
C ALA A 122 -15.40 -6.29 0.23
N GLU A 123 -15.00 -6.39 1.51
CA GLU A 123 -15.41 -5.47 2.56
C GLU A 123 -14.90 -4.03 2.30
N ALA A 124 -13.61 -3.89 1.97
CA ALA A 124 -13.01 -2.60 1.62
C ALA A 124 -13.72 -1.94 0.43
N GLN A 125 -14.00 -2.72 -0.62
CA GLN A 125 -14.71 -2.23 -1.80
C GLN A 125 -16.16 -1.85 -1.48
N ALA A 126 -16.86 -2.64 -0.67
CA ALA A 126 -18.20 -2.31 -0.21
C ALA A 126 -18.22 -1.02 0.62
N ASN A 127 -17.21 -0.81 1.49
CA ASN A 127 -17.09 0.43 2.25
C ASN A 127 -16.91 1.65 1.33
N VAL A 128 -16.00 1.57 0.34
CA VAL A 128 -15.83 2.65 -0.65
C VAL A 128 -17.11 2.92 -1.43
N ASN A 129 -17.81 1.88 -1.87
CA ASN A 129 -19.08 2.02 -2.59
C ASN A 129 -20.15 2.69 -1.71
N ASN A 130 -20.24 2.33 -0.43
CA ASN A 130 -21.16 2.95 0.51
C ASN A 130 -20.84 4.44 0.72
N MET A 131 -19.56 4.81 0.85
CA MET A 131 -19.17 6.23 0.93
C MET A 131 -19.54 6.99 -0.34
N VAL A 132 -19.33 6.40 -1.52
CA VAL A 132 -19.74 6.97 -2.81
C VAL A 132 -21.27 7.13 -2.91
N LEU A 133 -22.04 6.21 -2.34
CA LEU A 133 -23.51 6.30 -2.31
C LEU A 133 -24.05 7.32 -1.30
N ALA A 134 -23.37 7.49 -0.17
CA ALA A 134 -23.82 8.35 0.92
C ALA A 134 -23.56 9.85 0.68
N GLN A 135 -22.67 10.17 -0.25
CA GLN A 135 -22.35 11.56 -0.60
C GLN A 135 -23.22 12.09 -1.75
N SER A 136 -23.28 13.42 -1.89
CA SER A 136 -24.11 14.12 -2.89
C SER A 136 -23.34 15.06 -3.83
N TYR A 137 -22.02 15.17 -3.71
CA TYR A 137 -21.22 16.16 -4.43
C TYR A 137 -20.66 15.65 -5.78
N LEU A 138 -20.66 14.34 -6.02
CA LEU A 138 -20.36 13.74 -7.33
C LEU A 138 -21.33 12.62 -7.66
N SER A 139 -21.59 12.41 -8.94
CA SER A 139 -22.33 11.23 -9.40
C SER A 139 -21.47 9.94 -9.30
N GLN A 140 -22.13 8.78 -9.27
CA GLN A 140 -21.42 7.49 -9.32
C GLN A 140 -20.57 7.33 -10.59
N SER A 141 -21.05 7.85 -11.73
CA SER A 141 -20.31 7.86 -12.99
C SER A 141 -19.02 8.68 -12.89
N GLU A 142 -19.06 9.84 -12.22
CA GLU A 142 -17.86 10.65 -12.02
C GLU A 142 -16.84 10.00 -11.09
N PHE A 143 -17.29 9.29 -10.05
CA PHE A 143 -16.41 8.45 -9.24
C PHE A 143 -15.80 7.31 -10.05
N SER A 144 -16.61 6.61 -10.86
CA SER A 144 -16.11 5.55 -11.75
C SER A 144 -15.03 6.07 -12.70
N ASN A 145 -15.23 7.26 -13.28
CA ASN A 145 -14.24 7.89 -14.15
C ASN A 145 -12.97 8.27 -13.39
N LEU A 146 -13.08 8.84 -12.18
CA LEU A 146 -11.94 9.15 -11.34
C LEU A 146 -11.14 7.90 -10.96
N PHE A 147 -11.83 6.85 -10.55
CA PHE A 147 -11.24 5.56 -10.19
C PHE A 147 -10.54 4.90 -11.40
N GLY A 148 -11.13 4.99 -12.60
CA GLY A 148 -10.47 4.57 -13.83
C GLY A 148 -9.16 5.33 -14.10
N LEU A 149 -9.13 6.65 -13.90
CA LEU A 149 -7.89 7.43 -14.03
C LEU A 149 -6.81 7.00 -13.03
N ILE A 150 -7.18 6.66 -11.79
CA ILE A 150 -6.26 6.14 -10.78
C ILE A 150 -5.63 4.82 -11.25
N GLU A 151 -6.46 3.88 -11.71
CA GLU A 151 -5.99 2.58 -12.21
C GLU A 151 -5.11 2.75 -13.46
N ASP A 152 -5.47 3.64 -14.37
CA ASP A 152 -4.69 3.94 -15.58
C ASP A 152 -3.30 4.49 -15.27
N VAL A 153 -3.21 5.44 -14.33
CA VAL A 153 -1.93 5.99 -13.87
C VAL A 153 -1.08 4.91 -13.22
N ARG A 154 -1.69 4.09 -12.35
CA ARG A 154 -0.97 3.00 -11.67
C ARG A 154 -0.47 1.95 -12.64
N SER A 155 -1.33 1.45 -13.52
CA SER A 155 -1.01 0.44 -14.52
C SER A 155 0.13 0.93 -15.43
N TYR A 156 0.03 2.17 -15.91
CA TYR A 156 1.08 2.77 -16.71
C TYR A 156 2.40 2.86 -15.94
N ASN A 157 2.38 3.40 -14.71
CA ASN A 157 3.58 3.48 -13.88
C ASN A 157 4.20 2.11 -13.60
N SER A 158 3.39 1.09 -13.29
CA SER A 158 3.86 -0.28 -13.05
C SER A 158 4.54 -0.89 -14.29
N SER A 159 4.02 -0.59 -15.49
CA SER A 159 4.58 -1.09 -16.76
C SER A 159 5.95 -0.53 -17.12
N ARG A 160 6.35 0.60 -16.52
CA ARG A 160 7.64 1.25 -16.77
C ARG A 160 8.80 0.62 -16.04
N PHE A 161 8.52 -0.20 -15.03
CA PHE A 161 9.55 -0.90 -14.27
C PHE A 161 9.85 -2.25 -14.92
N GLU A 162 11.12 -2.50 -15.24
CA GLU A 162 11.56 -3.83 -15.63
C GLU A 162 11.44 -4.77 -14.44
N LYS A 163 10.49 -5.71 -14.52
CA LYS A 163 10.29 -6.72 -13.49
C LYS A 163 11.20 -7.90 -13.78
N THR A 164 12.18 -8.15 -12.90
CA THR A 164 12.95 -9.40 -12.96
C THR A 164 12.02 -10.58 -12.65
N PRO A 165 11.85 -11.52 -13.57
CA PRO A 165 10.88 -12.59 -13.39
C PRO A 165 11.37 -13.59 -12.34
N VAL A 166 10.47 -14.03 -11.46
CA VAL A 166 10.76 -15.05 -10.44
C VAL A 166 10.72 -16.42 -11.11
N THR A 167 11.88 -16.95 -11.51
CA THR A 167 11.96 -18.20 -12.30
C THR A 167 12.94 -19.23 -11.77
N THR A 168 13.90 -18.87 -10.90
CA THR A 168 14.82 -19.84 -10.31
C THR A 168 14.19 -20.51 -9.08
N PRO A 169 14.58 -21.75 -8.74
CA PRO A 169 14.10 -22.42 -7.53
C PRO A 169 14.26 -21.57 -6.27
N GLU A 170 15.42 -20.95 -6.08
CA GLU A 170 15.75 -20.15 -4.89
C GLU A 170 14.86 -18.90 -4.80
N ALA A 171 14.58 -18.27 -5.94
CA ALA A 171 13.68 -17.12 -5.99
C ALA A 171 12.23 -17.53 -5.68
N CYS A 172 11.80 -18.73 -6.13
CA CYS A 172 10.48 -19.28 -5.83
C CYS A 172 10.32 -19.66 -4.35
N GLU A 173 11.36 -20.22 -3.73
CA GLU A 173 11.40 -20.50 -2.29
C GLU A 173 11.36 -19.21 -1.46
N PHE A 174 12.15 -18.21 -1.87
CA PHE A 174 12.12 -16.90 -1.22
C PHE A 174 10.74 -16.25 -1.35
N MET A 175 10.14 -16.24 -2.54
CA MET A 175 8.79 -15.74 -2.76
C MET A 175 7.79 -16.43 -1.82
N LEU A 176 7.79 -17.77 -1.77
CA LEU A 176 6.93 -18.56 -0.87
C LEU A 176 7.09 -18.13 0.59
N SER A 177 8.33 -17.93 1.05
CA SER A 177 8.63 -17.49 2.42
C SER A 177 8.06 -16.11 2.77
N LYS A 178 7.82 -15.26 1.75
CA LYS A 178 7.29 -13.90 1.89
C LYS A 178 5.79 -13.76 1.65
N MET A 179 5.12 -14.84 1.25
CA MET A 179 3.69 -14.78 0.95
C MET A 179 2.85 -14.53 2.21
N ASP A 180 3.22 -15.10 3.35
CA ASP A 180 2.51 -14.90 4.63
C ASP A 180 2.61 -13.43 5.08
N GLU A 181 3.84 -12.89 5.09
CA GLU A 181 4.09 -11.48 5.44
C GLU A 181 3.31 -10.53 4.51
N THR A 182 3.36 -10.77 3.20
CA THR A 182 2.63 -9.96 2.23
C THR A 182 1.11 -10.08 2.42
N GLN A 183 0.61 -11.28 2.74
CA GLN A 183 -0.82 -11.49 3.03
C GLN A 183 -1.28 -10.60 4.18
N ASP A 184 -0.55 -10.64 5.30
CA ASP A 184 -0.91 -9.91 6.51
C ASP A 184 -0.83 -8.40 6.29
N HIS A 185 0.20 -7.92 5.58
CA HIS A 185 0.30 -6.51 5.19
C HIS A 185 -0.87 -6.07 4.31
N MET A 186 -1.24 -6.84 3.28
CA MET A 186 -2.36 -6.49 2.40
C MET A 186 -3.69 -6.49 3.15
N ILE A 187 -3.94 -7.48 4.01
CA ILE A 187 -5.12 -7.50 4.88
C ILE A 187 -5.13 -6.28 5.81
N GLY A 188 -3.98 -5.91 6.37
CA GLY A 188 -3.83 -4.71 7.20
C GLY A 188 -4.21 -3.43 6.46
N MET A 189 -3.71 -3.26 5.23
CA MET A 189 -4.08 -2.10 4.39
C MET A 189 -5.58 -2.07 4.07
N LEU A 190 -6.18 -3.23 3.75
CA LEU A 190 -7.61 -3.31 3.47
C LEU A 190 -8.44 -2.97 4.70
N LYS A 191 -8.06 -3.45 5.88
CA LYS A 191 -8.72 -3.10 7.14
C LYS A 191 -8.60 -1.61 7.48
N ALA A 192 -7.48 -0.98 7.14
CA ALA A 192 -7.32 0.48 7.32
C ALA A 192 -8.35 1.28 6.51
N THR A 193 -8.82 0.76 5.37
CA THR A 193 -9.89 1.40 4.59
C THR A 193 -11.26 1.39 5.27
N LEU A 194 -11.45 0.58 6.32
CA LEU A 194 -12.73 0.44 7.02
C LEU A 194 -12.92 1.48 8.14
N VAL A 195 -11.88 2.26 8.48
CA VAL A 195 -11.97 3.32 9.48
C VAL A 195 -12.68 4.53 8.86
N SER A 196 -13.88 4.85 9.36
CA SER A 196 -14.66 5.99 8.88
C SER A 196 -14.26 7.31 9.58
N TYR A 197 -14.32 8.41 8.83
CA TYR A 197 -13.96 9.77 9.28
C TYR A 197 -14.62 10.24 10.59
N PRO A 198 -15.90 9.91 10.91
CA PRO A 198 -16.51 10.32 12.18
C PRO A 198 -15.77 9.78 13.41
N SER A 199 -15.36 8.50 13.37
CA SER A 199 -14.72 7.82 14.50
C SER A 199 -13.31 8.33 14.82
N ALA A 200 -12.62 8.92 13.84
CA ALA A 200 -11.28 9.49 14.02
C ALA A 200 -11.33 10.90 14.65
N ARG A 201 -12.42 11.66 14.44
CA ARG A 201 -12.60 13.00 15.01
C ARG A 201 -13.02 12.97 16.47
N GLU A 202 -13.94 12.07 16.84
CA GLU A 202 -14.37 11.93 18.25
C GLU A 202 -13.16 11.60 19.15
N LYS A 203 -12.31 10.65 18.74
CA LYS A 203 -11.09 10.30 19.48
C LYS A 203 -10.01 11.38 19.54
N ALA A 204 -10.02 12.34 18.61
CA ALA A 204 -9.06 13.44 18.59
C ALA A 204 -9.54 14.66 19.41
N GLN A 205 -10.79 14.62 19.88
CA GLN A 205 -11.40 15.66 20.72
C GLN A 205 -11.53 15.23 22.20
N GLU A 206 -11.18 13.98 22.51
CA GLU A 206 -11.00 13.43 23.86
C GLU A 206 -9.52 13.55 24.31
#